data_AF-A0A6I3SGC9-F1
#
_entry.id   AF-A0A6I3SGC9-F1
#
_cell.length_a   1.000
_cell.length_b   1.000
_cell.length_c   1.000
_cell.angle_alpha   90.00
_cell.angle_beta   90.00
_cell.angle_gamma   90.00
#
_symmetry.space_group_name_H-M   'P 1'
#
loop_
_entity.id
_entity.type
_entity.pdbx_description
1 polymer ?
#
loop_
_entity_poly.entity_id
_entity_poly.type
_entity_poly.pdbx_seq_one_letter_code
_entity_poly.pdbx_strand_id
1 'polypeptide(L)'
;MLSSKRVRWCNMDKISELSNIDFYTKLISLFQPLIKVPLREPKNESWYKIPTNEPGIHFEWGFHHNKRSFGTEIHFEKSKREANEELSHRILNRYKPILECLADEKLLIESNWGTGQNHIRLYFEKNACDFESEDDVLKWAVRTMLVLYISLRHEYN
;
A
#
# COMPACT_ATOMS: atom_id res chain seq x y z
N MET A 1 -42.50 -1.32 -6.68
CA MET A 1 -41.23 -1.74 -6.05
C MET A 1 -40.31 -0.54 -5.99
N LEU A 2 -40.18 0.07 -4.82
CA LEU A 2 -39.41 1.30 -4.64
C LEU A 2 -37.92 0.97 -4.59
N SER A 3 -37.19 1.52 -5.55
CA SER A 3 -35.73 1.53 -5.59
C SER A 3 -35.19 2.27 -4.36
N SER A 4 -34.61 1.51 -3.43
CA SER A 4 -33.84 2.05 -2.31
C SER A 4 -32.52 2.61 -2.86
N LYS A 5 -32.53 3.90 -3.19
CA LYS A 5 -31.28 4.66 -3.35
C LYS A 5 -30.62 4.77 -1.98
N ARG A 6 -29.78 3.81 -1.62
CA ARG A 6 -28.78 4.01 -0.56
C ARG A 6 -27.79 5.05 -1.07
N VAL A 7 -27.98 6.30 -0.66
CA VAL A 7 -26.91 7.28 -0.65
C VAL A 7 -25.89 6.75 0.37
N ARG A 8 -24.88 5.99 -0.09
CA ARG A 8 -23.69 5.74 0.71
C ARG A 8 -23.01 7.10 0.86
N TRP A 9 -23.32 7.79 1.95
CA TRP A 9 -22.42 8.80 2.48
C TRP A 9 -21.11 8.07 2.77
N CYS A 10 -20.11 8.26 1.90
CA CYS A 10 -18.78 7.73 2.15
C CYS A 10 -18.32 8.30 3.50
N ASN A 11 -17.90 7.47 4.45
CA ASN A 11 -17.33 7.88 5.75
C ASN A 11 -15.98 8.63 5.61
N MET A 12 -15.74 9.27 4.46
CA MET A 12 -14.53 10.02 4.15
C MET A 12 -14.30 11.17 5.14
N ASP A 13 -15.35 11.79 5.66
CA ASP A 13 -15.23 12.89 6.61
C ASP A 13 -14.42 12.46 7.85
N LYS A 14 -14.66 11.24 8.35
CA LYS A 14 -13.95 10.70 9.53
C LYS A 14 -12.47 10.37 9.29
N ILE A 15 -12.09 9.93 8.09
CA ILE A 15 -10.68 9.66 7.74
C ILE A 15 -9.95 10.96 7.35
N SER A 16 -10.69 11.92 6.79
CA SER A 16 -10.15 13.22 6.38
C SER A 16 -9.77 14.10 7.57
N GLU A 17 -10.50 13.97 8.68
CA GLU A 17 -10.28 14.73 9.92
C GLU A 17 -9.03 14.30 10.69
N LEU A 18 -8.53 13.09 10.47
CA LEU A 18 -7.32 12.60 11.13
C LEU A 18 -6.07 13.15 10.46
N SER A 19 -5.13 13.61 11.30
CA SER A 19 -3.79 13.92 10.84
C SER A 19 -3.14 12.65 10.31
N ASN A 20 -2.34 12.77 9.25
CA ASN A 20 -1.62 11.61 8.71
C ASN A 20 -0.64 11.03 9.73
N ILE A 21 -0.11 11.88 10.62
CA ILE A 21 0.77 11.47 11.72
C ILE A 21 0.04 10.50 12.65
N ASP A 22 -1.18 10.83 13.12
CA ASP A 22 -1.94 9.97 14.03
C ASP A 22 -2.30 8.65 13.37
N PHE A 23 -2.74 8.70 12.12
CA PHE A 23 -3.11 7.52 11.35
C PHE A 23 -1.91 6.56 11.18
N TYR A 24 -0.76 7.08 10.72
CA TYR A 24 0.43 6.24 10.54
C TYR A 24 1.02 5.78 11.87
N THR A 25 0.91 6.56 12.95
CA THR A 25 1.31 6.13 14.30
C THR A 25 0.53 4.88 14.72
N LYS A 26 -0.80 4.90 14.57
CA LYS A 26 -1.65 3.73 14.84
C LYS A 26 -1.25 2.53 13.98
N LEU A 27 -1.08 2.75 12.67
CA LEU A 27 -0.72 1.70 11.72
C LEU A 27 0.64 1.05 12.05
N ILE A 28 1.66 1.85 12.38
CA ILE A 28 2.99 1.39 12.80
C ILE A 28 2.88 0.57 14.10
N SER A 29 2.11 1.03 15.09
CA SER A 29 1.95 0.33 16.36
C SER A 29 1.36 -1.09 16.20
N LEU A 30 0.52 -1.29 15.18
CA LEU A 30 -0.07 -2.59 14.85
C LEU A 30 0.90 -3.48 14.05
N PHE A 31 1.67 -2.88 13.13
CA PHE A 31 2.51 -3.61 12.18
C PHE A 31 3.90 -3.95 12.73
N GLN A 32 4.57 -3.02 13.41
CA GLN A 32 5.95 -3.17 13.88
C GLN A 32 6.20 -4.41 14.76
N PRO A 33 5.30 -4.79 15.69
CA PRO A 33 5.47 -6.01 16.49
C PRO A 33 5.54 -7.30 15.65
N LEU A 34 5.00 -7.28 14.43
CA LEU A 34 4.87 -8.45 13.56
C LEU A 34 6.11 -8.67 12.69
N ILE A 35 6.85 -7.62 12.34
CA ILE A 35 8.01 -7.71 11.43
C ILE A 35 9.37 -7.60 12.13
N LYS A 36 9.40 -7.14 13.39
CA LYS A 36 10.62 -6.96 14.22
C LYS A 36 11.69 -6.08 13.57
N VAL A 37 11.30 -5.12 12.74
CA VAL A 37 12.20 -4.12 12.13
C VAL A 37 11.81 -2.74 12.64
N PRO A 38 12.78 -1.88 13.02
CA PRO A 38 12.48 -0.52 13.44
C PRO A 38 11.90 0.28 12.27
N LEU A 39 10.77 0.94 12.53
CA LEU A 39 10.11 1.84 11.59
C LEU A 39 10.40 3.29 11.98
N ARG A 40 10.37 4.19 10.99
CA ARG A 40 10.65 5.62 11.20
C ARG A 40 9.43 6.31 11.84
N GLU A 41 9.68 7.40 12.55
CA GLU A 41 8.57 8.25 12.99
C GLU A 41 7.78 8.78 11.79
N PRO A 42 6.43 8.76 11.85
CA PRO A 42 5.60 9.25 10.76
C PRO A 42 5.73 10.76 10.61
N LYS A 43 5.58 11.23 9.38
CA LYS A 43 5.55 12.64 9.02
C LYS A 43 4.16 13.03 8.55
N ASN A 44 3.92 14.33 8.41
CA ASN A 44 2.68 14.84 7.81
C ASN A 44 2.70 14.73 6.28
N GLU A 45 2.91 13.52 5.78
CA GLU A 45 2.94 13.17 4.35
C GLU A 45 1.71 12.31 4.02
N SER A 46 1.26 12.29 2.77
CA SER A 46 0.12 11.44 2.37
C SER A 46 0.49 9.96 2.26
N TRP A 47 1.76 9.63 2.48
CA TRP A 47 2.33 8.29 2.37
C TRP A 47 3.27 8.01 3.54
N TYR A 48 3.58 6.74 3.74
CA TYR A 48 4.54 6.25 4.71
C TYR A 48 5.42 5.18 4.09
N LYS A 49 6.72 5.49 3.97
CA LYS A 49 7.72 4.63 3.32
C LYS A 49 8.39 3.66 4.29
N ILE A 50 8.40 2.39 3.93
CA ILE A 50 9.11 1.31 4.62
C ILE A 50 10.29 0.88 3.73
N PRO A 51 11.54 1.18 4.11
CA PRO A 51 12.70 0.89 3.28
C PRO A 51 12.96 -0.63 3.15
N THR A 52 13.57 -1.02 2.04
CA THR A 52 14.27 -2.31 1.90
C THR A 52 15.79 -2.10 1.97
N ASN A 53 16.59 -3.17 1.93
CA ASN A 53 18.05 -3.06 1.81
C ASN A 53 18.50 -2.75 0.37
N GLU A 54 17.59 -2.78 -0.60
CA GLU A 54 17.89 -2.54 -2.01
C GLU A 54 17.55 -1.08 -2.39
N PRO A 55 18.54 -0.24 -2.76
CA PRO A 55 18.29 1.16 -3.08
C PRO A 55 17.29 1.33 -4.23
N GLY A 56 16.35 2.27 -4.11
CA GLY A 56 15.31 2.46 -5.13
C GLY A 56 14.20 1.40 -5.07
N ILE A 57 14.16 0.54 -4.06
CA ILE A 57 13.03 -0.36 -3.79
C ILE A 57 12.53 -0.13 -2.37
N HIS A 58 11.23 0.07 -2.21
CA HIS A 58 10.61 0.28 -0.91
C HIS A 58 9.15 -0.13 -0.92
N PHE A 59 8.63 -0.47 0.25
CA PHE A 59 7.20 -0.58 0.45
C PHE A 59 6.64 0.78 0.86
N GLU A 60 5.35 0.97 0.60
CA GLU A 60 4.66 2.21 0.94
C GLU A 60 3.22 1.93 1.35
N TRP A 61 2.76 2.66 2.36
CA TRP A 61 1.35 2.91 2.57
C TRP A 61 1.01 4.29 2.04
N GLY A 62 -0.08 4.44 1.30
CA GLY A 62 -0.38 5.70 0.63
C GLY A 62 -1.86 6.03 0.61
N PHE A 63 -2.21 7.28 0.91
CA PHE A 63 -3.50 7.85 0.51
C PHE A 63 -3.36 8.41 -0.92
N HIS A 64 -4.23 7.97 -1.83
CA HIS A 64 -4.26 8.47 -3.20
C HIS A 64 -5.50 9.34 -3.47
N HIS A 65 -5.42 10.10 -4.58
CA HIS A 65 -6.54 10.89 -5.12
C HIS A 65 -7.25 11.76 -4.07
N ASN A 66 -6.48 12.49 -3.23
CA ASN A 66 -6.99 13.26 -2.09
C ASN A 66 -7.74 12.39 -1.05
N LYS A 67 -7.11 11.30 -0.61
CA LYS A 67 -7.66 10.32 0.36
C LYS A 67 -8.95 9.63 -0.12
N ARG A 68 -9.16 9.50 -1.43
CA ARG A 68 -10.29 8.74 -1.99
C ARG A 68 -10.05 7.23 -2.01
N SER A 69 -8.79 6.84 -1.93
CA SER A 69 -8.36 5.45 -1.80
C SER A 69 -7.14 5.35 -0.90
N PHE A 70 -6.91 4.15 -0.40
CA PHE A 70 -5.74 3.80 0.40
C PHE A 70 -5.04 2.59 -0.22
N GLY A 71 -3.71 2.67 -0.33
CA GLY A 71 -2.85 1.72 -1.01
C GLY A 71 -1.85 1.07 -0.07
N THR A 72 -1.52 -0.19 -0.35
CA THR A 72 -0.34 -0.87 0.19
C THR A 72 0.49 -1.38 -0.97
N GLU A 73 1.74 -0.91 -1.05
CA GLU A 73 2.46 -0.84 -2.32
C GLU A 73 3.91 -1.31 -2.15
N ILE A 74 4.50 -1.75 -3.26
CA ILE A 74 5.94 -1.86 -3.45
C ILE A 74 6.35 -1.08 -4.70
N HIS A 75 7.32 -0.20 -4.53
CA HIS A 75 7.81 0.71 -5.56
C HIS A 75 9.19 0.26 -6.08
N PHE A 76 9.35 0.29 -7.39
CA PHE A 76 10.59 0.07 -8.13
C PHE A 76 10.98 1.37 -8.83
N GLU A 77 11.93 2.07 -8.22
CA GLU A 77 12.40 3.41 -8.60
C GLU A 77 13.91 3.41 -8.90
N LYS A 78 14.40 2.34 -9.54
CA LYS A 78 15.76 2.35 -10.07
C LYS A 78 15.86 3.39 -11.19
N SER A 79 17.06 3.93 -11.37
CA SER A 79 17.36 4.86 -12.46
C SER A 79 17.19 4.26 -13.86
N LYS A 80 17.32 2.93 -13.99
CA LYS A 80 17.12 2.20 -15.24
C LYS A 80 15.76 1.53 -15.26
N ARG A 81 14.93 1.90 -16.23
CA ARG A 81 13.59 1.32 -16.43
C ARG A 81 13.64 -0.19 -16.63
N GLU A 82 14.58 -0.69 -17.42
CA GLU A 82 14.76 -2.13 -17.69
C GLU A 82 14.94 -2.94 -16.39
N ALA A 83 15.67 -2.37 -15.40
CA ALA A 83 15.83 -3.01 -14.10
C ALA A 83 14.51 -3.05 -13.31
N ASN A 84 13.70 -1.98 -13.36
CA ASN A 84 12.38 -1.98 -12.73
C ASN A 84 11.44 -3.01 -13.40
N GLU A 85 11.49 -3.13 -14.73
CA GLU A 85 10.70 -4.11 -15.49
C GLU A 85 11.12 -5.55 -15.15
N GLU A 86 12.42 -5.84 -15.13
CA GLU A 86 12.93 -7.17 -14.77
C GLU A 86 12.49 -7.58 -13.35
N LEU A 87 12.67 -6.67 -12.38
CA LEU A 87 12.30 -6.92 -10.99
C LEU A 87 10.79 -7.13 -10.83
N SER A 88 9.97 -6.26 -11.41
CA SER A 88 8.52 -6.37 -11.32
C SER A 88 7.99 -7.63 -12.02
N HIS A 89 8.53 -8.01 -13.19
CA HIS A 89 8.18 -9.27 -13.85
C HIS A 89 8.56 -10.49 -13.03
N ARG A 90 9.74 -10.49 -12.39
CA ARG A 90 10.13 -11.58 -11.49
C ARG A 90 9.13 -11.74 -10.35
N ILE A 91 8.70 -10.64 -9.75
CA ILE A 91 7.69 -10.68 -8.68
C ILE A 91 6.34 -11.16 -9.21
N LEU A 92 5.87 -10.62 -10.33
CA LEU A 92 4.58 -10.98 -10.90
C LEU A 92 4.51 -12.47 -11.27
N ASN A 93 5.55 -13.00 -11.91
CA ASN A 93 5.56 -14.39 -12.36
C ASN A 93 5.60 -15.39 -11.21
N ARG A 94 6.29 -15.04 -10.11
CA ARG A 94 6.50 -15.96 -8.99
C ARG A 94 5.47 -15.81 -7.87
N TYR A 95 5.11 -14.58 -7.53
CA TYR A 95 4.38 -14.28 -6.30
C TYR A 95 2.96 -13.80 -6.53
N LYS A 96 2.59 -13.30 -7.72
CA LYS A 96 1.25 -12.71 -7.91
C LYS A 96 0.10 -13.62 -7.46
N PRO A 97 0.00 -14.90 -7.86
CA PRO A 97 -1.11 -15.76 -7.43
C PRO A 97 -1.15 -15.94 -5.90
N ILE A 98 0.02 -16.00 -5.26
CA ILE A 98 0.16 -16.16 -3.81
C ILE A 98 -0.25 -14.86 -3.09
N LEU A 99 0.24 -13.72 -3.58
CA LEU A 99 -0.08 -12.40 -3.02
C LEU A 99 -1.57 -12.13 -3.11
N GLU A 100 -2.20 -12.36 -4.26
CA GLU A 100 -3.64 -12.16 -4.45
C GLU A 100 -4.47 -13.13 -3.58
N CYS A 101 -4.03 -14.38 -3.45
CA CYS A 101 -4.70 -15.37 -2.61
C CYS A 101 -4.62 -15.03 -1.11
N LEU A 102 -3.43 -14.67 -0.60
CA LEU A 102 -3.24 -14.34 0.81
C LEU A 102 -3.86 -12.99 1.19
N ALA A 103 -3.81 -12.03 0.27
CA ALA A 103 -4.42 -10.73 0.45
C ALA A 103 -5.93 -10.77 0.20
N ASP A 104 -6.50 -11.80 -0.44
CA ASP A 104 -7.90 -11.79 -0.90
C ASP A 104 -8.26 -10.49 -1.64
N GLU A 105 -7.30 -10.01 -2.44
CA GLU A 105 -7.34 -8.72 -3.12
C GLU A 105 -6.62 -8.87 -4.47
N LYS A 106 -7.05 -8.11 -5.47
CA LYS A 106 -6.38 -8.08 -6.77
C LYS A 106 -5.11 -7.23 -6.67
N LEU A 107 -3.98 -7.78 -7.11
CA LEU A 107 -2.72 -7.06 -7.21
C LEU A 107 -2.70 -6.27 -8.52
N LEU A 108 -2.66 -4.95 -8.37
CA LEU A 108 -2.58 -3.99 -9.46
C LEU A 108 -1.11 -3.72 -9.81
N ILE A 109 -0.89 -3.31 -11.06
CA ILE A 109 0.42 -2.87 -11.56
C ILE A 109 0.24 -1.55 -12.30
N GLU A 110 1.13 -0.60 -12.01
CA GLU A 110 1.30 0.60 -12.79
C GLU A 110 2.77 0.68 -13.24
N SER A 111 3.01 0.55 -14.54
CA SER A 111 4.35 0.40 -15.13
C SER A 111 4.95 1.69 -15.70
N ASN A 112 4.19 2.80 -15.69
CA ASN A 112 4.54 4.05 -16.35
C ASN A 112 4.22 5.25 -15.45
N TRP A 113 4.73 5.25 -14.22
CA TRP A 113 4.50 6.35 -13.28
C TRP A 113 5.80 7.02 -12.82
N GLY A 114 5.66 8.07 -12.02
CA GLY A 114 6.78 8.84 -11.49
C GLY A 114 7.48 9.73 -12.53
N THR A 115 8.61 10.31 -12.12
CA THR A 115 9.38 11.22 -12.98
C THR A 115 9.94 10.47 -14.20
N GLY A 116 9.66 10.99 -15.40
CA GLY A 116 10.12 10.37 -16.64
C GLY A 116 9.49 9.01 -16.95
N GLN A 117 8.41 8.63 -16.25
CA GLN A 117 7.69 7.37 -16.46
C GLN A 117 8.59 6.12 -16.31
N ASN A 118 9.61 6.20 -15.47
CA ASN A 118 10.58 5.11 -15.28
C ASN A 118 10.23 4.19 -14.11
N HIS A 119 9.29 4.58 -13.25
CA HIS A 119 8.98 3.85 -12.03
C HIS A 119 7.87 2.83 -12.29
N ILE A 120 7.93 1.72 -11.55
CA ILE A 120 6.91 0.68 -11.55
C ILE A 120 6.45 0.46 -10.13
N ARG A 121 5.15 0.31 -9.90
CA ARG A 121 4.61 -0.08 -8.60
C ARG A 121 3.66 -1.24 -8.73
N LEU A 122 3.71 -2.13 -7.75
CA LEU A 122 2.72 -3.18 -7.54
C LEU A 122 1.98 -2.86 -6.25
N TYR A 123 0.66 -2.94 -6.27
CA TYR A 123 -0.12 -2.45 -5.15
C TYR A 123 -1.47 -3.14 -5.00
N PHE A 124 -1.93 -3.17 -3.76
CA PHE A 124 -3.34 -3.36 -3.43
C PHE A 124 -3.93 -1.98 -3.14
N GLU A 125 -5.13 -1.71 -3.64
CA GLU A 125 -5.82 -0.45 -3.40
C GLU A 125 -7.30 -0.72 -3.12
N LYS A 126 -7.85 0.04 -2.18
CA LYS A 126 -9.27 0.02 -1.87
C LYS A 126 -9.80 1.44 -1.73
N ASN A 127 -11.01 1.69 -2.22
CA ASN A 127 -11.61 3.02 -2.08
C ASN A 127 -11.96 3.28 -0.62
N ALA A 128 -11.84 4.53 -0.19
CA ALA A 128 -12.19 4.96 1.16
C ALA A 128 -13.66 4.61 1.50
N CYS A 129 -14.54 4.58 0.50
CA CYS A 129 -15.96 4.26 0.65
C CYS A 129 -16.27 2.77 0.84
N ASP A 130 -15.27 1.90 0.67
CA ASP A 130 -15.38 0.47 0.88
C ASP A 130 -14.98 0.05 2.31
N PHE A 131 -14.60 1.02 3.16
CA PHE A 131 -14.34 0.83 4.58
C PHE A 131 -15.51 1.33 5.42
N GLU A 132 -15.87 0.59 6.46
CA GLU A 132 -16.95 0.98 7.37
C GLU A 132 -16.45 1.89 8.49
N SER A 133 -15.18 1.73 8.87
CA SER A 133 -14.50 2.47 9.95
C SER A 133 -13.01 2.68 9.68
N GLU A 134 -12.36 3.55 10.46
CA GLU A 134 -10.89 3.70 10.48
C GLU A 134 -10.19 2.38 10.81
N ASP A 135 -10.72 1.64 11.80
CA ASP A 135 -10.18 0.34 12.21
C ASP A 135 -10.15 -0.67 11.06
N ASP A 136 -11.13 -0.61 10.14
CA ASP A 136 -11.14 -1.49 8.97
C ASP A 136 -10.02 -1.14 7.99
N VAL A 137 -9.73 0.15 7.82
CA VAL A 137 -8.59 0.60 7.01
C VAL A 137 -7.29 0.09 7.62
N LEU A 138 -7.11 0.29 8.94
CA LEU A 138 -5.90 -0.12 9.66
C LEU A 138 -5.68 -1.64 9.57
N LYS A 139 -6.73 -2.45 9.84
CA LYS A 139 -6.65 -3.92 9.74
C LYS A 139 -6.33 -4.37 8.32
N TRP A 140 -7.00 -3.80 7.32
CA TRP A 140 -6.76 -4.10 5.92
C TRP A 140 -5.32 -3.79 5.53
N ALA A 141 -4.86 -2.58 5.84
CA ALA A 141 -3.54 -2.07 5.51
C ALA A 141 -2.40 -2.85 6.16
N VAL A 142 -2.56 -3.24 7.43
CA VAL A 142 -1.60 -4.10 8.14
C VAL A 142 -1.53 -5.47 7.47
N ARG A 143 -2.69 -6.09 7.20
CA ARG A 143 -2.76 -7.43 6.59
C ARG A 143 -2.13 -7.46 5.20
N THR A 144 -2.51 -6.55 4.30
CA THR A 144 -1.99 -6.54 2.92
C THR A 144 -0.51 -6.17 2.89
N MET A 145 -0.05 -5.26 3.77
CA MET A 145 1.38 -4.96 3.91
C MET A 145 2.17 -6.14 4.48
N LEU A 146 1.63 -6.91 5.43
CA LEU A 146 2.29 -8.14 5.89
C LEU A 146 2.45 -9.15 4.76
N VAL A 147 1.42 -9.30 3.91
CA VAL A 147 1.48 -10.18 2.74
C VAL A 147 2.60 -9.74 1.80
N LEU A 148 2.68 -8.45 1.44
CA LEU A 148 3.76 -7.92 0.62
C LEU A 148 5.13 -8.09 1.30
N TYR A 149 5.25 -7.62 2.54
CA TYR A 149 6.51 -7.55 3.26
C TYR A 149 7.10 -8.95 3.53
N ILE A 150 6.31 -9.88 4.08
CA ILE A 150 6.81 -11.22 4.40
C ILE A 150 7.14 -12.00 3.12
N SER A 151 6.31 -11.89 2.08
CA SER A 151 6.53 -12.61 0.83
C SER A 151 7.74 -12.09 0.07
N LEU A 152 8.03 -10.79 0.14
CA LEU A 152 9.01 -10.14 -0.74
C LEU A 152 10.29 -9.69 -0.02
N ARG A 153 10.33 -9.63 1.32
CA ARG A 153 11.51 -9.15 2.07
C ARG A 153 12.79 -9.91 1.71
N HIS A 154 12.70 -11.21 1.40
CA HIS A 154 13.86 -12.03 1.08
C HIS A 154 14.45 -11.75 -0.31
N GLU A 155 13.69 -11.09 -1.20
CA GLU A 155 14.18 -10.69 -2.53
C GLU A 155 15.06 -9.43 -2.46
N TYR A 156 15.00 -8.68 -1.35
CA TYR A 156 15.60 -7.35 -1.19
C TYR A 156 16.28 -7.16 0.17
N ASN A 157 16.68 -8.26 0.82
CA ASN A 157 17.44 -8.26 2.09
C ASN A 157 18.89 -8.63 1.87
#